data_AF-A0A966U6M0-F1
#
_entry.id   AF-A0A966U6M0-F1
#
_cell.length_a   1.000
_cell.length_b   1.000
_cell.length_c   1.000
_cell.angle_alpha   90.00
_cell.angle_beta   90.00
_cell.angle_gamma   90.00
#
_symmetry.space_group_name_H-M   'P 1'
#
loop_
_entity.id
_entity.type
_entity.pdbx_description
1 polymer ?
#
loop_
_entity_poly.entity_id
_entity_poly.type
_entity_poly.pdbx_seq_one_letter_code
_entity_poly.pdbx_strand_id
1 'polypeptide(L)' 'MYAPISGSVVGVNERLADSPGLLNTDPYGSGWLYDVMMSYEETLEQLLTAEQYRELVGD' A
#
# COMPACT_ATOMS: atom_id res chain seq x y z
N MET A 1 -9.79 -4.34 2.75
CA MET A 1 -8.34 -4.18 2.53
C MET A 1 -7.75 -5.57 2.36
N TYR A 2 -6.92 -5.76 1.34
CA TYR A 2 -6.22 -7.03 1.09
C TYR A 2 -4.72 -6.75 1.11
N ALA A 3 -3.96 -7.63 1.75
CA ALA A 3 -2.51 -7.53 1.72
C ALA A 3 -1.99 -7.90 0.31
N PRO A 4 -1.10 -7.10 -0.29
CA PRO A 4 -0.60 -7.37 -1.64
C PRO A 4 0.48 -8.46 -1.69
N ILE A 5 1.11 -8.76 -0.54
CA ILE A 5 2.22 -9.70 -0.41
C ILE A 5 2.15 -10.45 0.93
N SER A 6 2.77 -11.62 1.02
CA SER A 6 3.01 -12.32 2.28
C SER A 6 4.16 -11.70 3.05
N GLY A 7 4.01 -11.59 4.37
CA GLY A 7 5.03 -11.02 5.24
C GLY A 7 4.50 -10.71 6.63
N SER A 8 5.28 -9.94 7.37
CA SER A 8 4.94 -9.47 8.72
C SER A 8 4.75 -7.96 8.72
N VAL A 9 3.66 -7.48 9.31
CA VAL A 9 3.46 -6.03 9.52
C VAL A 9 4.50 -5.55 10.54
N VAL A 10 5.24 -4.51 10.19
CA VAL A 10 6.30 -3.92 11.03
C VAL A 10 6.04 -2.46 11.39
N GLY A 11 5.03 -1.83 10.78
CA GLY A 11 4.63 -0.47 11.07
C GLY A 11 3.17 -0.24 10.69
N VAL A 12 2.50 0.63 11.43
CA VAL A 12 1.13 1.09 11.13
C VAL A 12 1.09 2.61 11.30
N ASN A 13 0.31 3.29 10.47
CA ASN A 13 0.20 4.74 10.53
C ASN A 13 -0.80 5.18 11.60
N GLU A 14 -0.33 5.28 12.85
CA GLU A 14 -1.15 5.70 14.00
C GLU A 14 -1.82 7.08 13.80
N ARG A 15 -1.26 7.95 12.95
CA ARG A 15 -1.82 9.28 12.67
C ARG A 15 -3.19 9.22 12.00
N LEU A 16 -3.51 8.12 11.32
CA LEU A 16 -4.80 7.95 10.63
C LEU A 16 -5.96 7.77 11.60
N ALA A 17 -5.71 7.40 12.87
CA ALA A 17 -6.74 7.35 13.89
C ALA A 17 -7.34 8.74 14.16
N ASP A 18 -6.48 9.76 14.20
CA ASP A 18 -6.87 11.15 14.45
C ASP A 18 -7.14 11.93 13.15
N SER A 19 -6.51 11.53 12.04
CA SER A 19 -6.53 12.26 10.76
C SER A 19 -6.79 11.33 9.57
N PRO A 20 -7.96 10.68 9.48
CA PRO A 20 -8.28 9.76 8.39
C PRO A 20 -8.35 10.45 7.01
N GLY A 21 -8.59 11.77 6.99
CA GLY A 21 -8.63 12.56 5.76
C GLY A 21 -7.32 12.57 4.96
N LEU A 22 -6.19 12.22 5.59
CA LEU A 22 -4.90 12.08 4.91
C LEU A 22 -4.94 11.06 3.77
N LEU A 23 -5.79 10.02 3.88
CA LEU A 23 -6.01 9.04 2.81
C LEU A 23 -6.54 9.69 1.52
N ASN A 24 -7.31 10.77 1.63
CA ASN A 24 -7.88 11.45 0.47
C ASN A 24 -6.93 12.52 -0.07
N THR A 25 -6.24 13.25 0.80
CA THR A 25 -5.45 14.42 0.40
C THR A 25 -4.02 14.07 -0.01
N ASP A 26 -3.43 13.02 0.58
CA ASP A 26 -2.05 12.60 0.33
C ASP A 26 -1.90 11.07 0.46
N PRO A 27 -2.57 10.28 -0.40
CA PRO A 27 -2.66 8.82 -0.29
C PRO A 27 -1.31 8.10 -0.37
N TYR A 28 -0.34 8.67 -1.10
CA TYR A 28 0.97 8.07 -1.33
C TYR A 28 2.08 8.64 -0.43
N GLY A 29 1.81 9.75 0.28
CA GLY A 29 2.72 10.34 1.25
C GLY A 29 2.27 10.04 2.67
N SER A 30 1.70 11.04 3.35
CA SER A 30 1.28 10.95 4.76
C SER A 30 0.12 9.99 5.01
N GLY A 31 -0.60 9.58 3.95
CA GLY A 31 -1.72 8.66 3.99
C GLY A 31 -1.37 7.17 3.88
N TRP A 32 -0.09 6.78 3.96
CA TRP A 32 0.30 5.37 3.98
C TRP A 32 -0.41 4.61 5.12
N LEU A 33 -0.70 3.32 4.92
CA LEU A 33 -1.51 2.54 5.86
C LEU A 33 -0.67 1.74 6.85
N TYR A 34 0.22 0.89 6.32
CA TYR A 34 1.09 0.00 7.08
C TYR A 34 2.32 -0.38 6.26
N ASP A 35 3.38 -0.79 6.95
CA ASP A 35 4.62 -1.31 6.37
C ASP A 35 4.69 -2.82 6.62
N VAL A 36 5.14 -3.56 5.61
CA VAL A 36 5.34 -5.01 5.67
C VAL A 36 6.79 -5.35 5.42
N MET A 37 7.36 -6.15 6.32
CA MET A 37 8.57 -6.90 6.04
C MET A 37 8.20 -8.14 5.22
N MET A 38 8.58 -8.13 3.95
CA MET A 38 8.29 -9.18 2.98
C MET A 38 8.88 -10.53 3.41
N SER A 39 8.11 -11.61 3.24
CA SER A 39 8.61 -12.97 3.43
C SER A 39 9.74 -13.31 2.45
N TYR A 40 10.65 -14.20 2.84
CA TYR A 40 11.84 -14.51 2.04
C TYR A 40 11.53 -15.07 0.64
N GLU A 41 10.49 -15.89 0.50
CA GLU A 41 10.10 -16.51 -0.77
C GLU A 41 9.16 -15.64 -1.62
N GLU A 42 8.79 -14.46 -1.13
CA GLU A 42 7.81 -13.59 -1.78
C GLU A 42 8.47 -12.72 -2.86
N THR A 43 7.69 -12.33 -3.87
CA THR A 43 8.18 -11.51 -5.00
C THR A 43 7.18 -10.42 -5.38
N LEU A 44 7.69 -9.33 -5.97
CA LEU A 44 6.88 -8.21 -6.46
C LEU A 44 6.53 -8.34 -7.96
N GLU A 45 7.05 -9.36 -8.66
CA GLU A 45 6.88 -9.51 -10.12
C GLU A 45 5.43 -9.70 -10.57
N GLN A 46 4.55 -10.18 -9.69
CA GLN A 46 3.12 -10.35 -9.97
C GLN A 46 2.32 -9.07 -9.73
N LEU A 47 2.93 -8.04 -9.15
CA LEU A 47 2.28 -6.76 -8.93
C LEU A 47 2.29 -5.93 -10.21
N LEU A 48 1.28 -5.07 -10.34
CA LEU A 48 1.14 -4.20 -11.49
C LEU A 48 2.14 -3.04 -11.42
N THR A 49 2.74 -2.72 -12.56
CA THR A 49 3.41 -1.43 -12.73
C THR A 49 2.40 -0.28 -12.72
N ALA A 50 2.89 0.96 -12.55
CA ALA A 50 2.04 2.14 -12.63
C ALA A 50 1.30 2.27 -13.98
N GLU A 51 1.93 1.83 -15.08
CA GLU A 51 1.32 1.81 -16.40
C GLU A 51 0.21 0.76 -16.51
N GLN A 52 0.51 -0.48 -16.12
CA GLN A 52 -0.47 -1.57 -16.11
C GLN A 52 -1.68 -1.26 -15.22
N TYR A 53 -1.47 -0.57 -14.10
CA TYR A 53 -2.56 -0.17 -13.22
C TYR A 53 -3.47 0.89 -13.87
N ARG A 54 -2.91 1.90 -14.55
CA ARG A 54 -3.70 2.90 -15.30
C ARG A 54 -4.54 2.26 -16.40
N GLU A 55 -3.95 1.35 -17.17
CA GLU A 55 -4.67 0.59 -18.20
C GLU A 55 -5.84 -0.21 -17.61
N LEU A 56 -5.64 -0.83 -16.44
CA LEU A 56 -6.68 -1.60 -15.76
C LEU A 56 -7.88 -0.74 -15.33
N VAL A 57 -7.63 0.49 -14.86
CA VAL A 57 -8.69 1.39 -14.38
C VAL A 57 -9.29 2.29 -15.47
N GLY A 58 -8.70 2.30 -16.68
CA GLY A 58 -9.16 3.08 -17.82
C GLY A 58 -8.80 4.57 -17.75
N ASP A 59 -7.66 4.89 -17.15
CA ASP A 59 -7.10 6.25 -17.01
C ASP A 59 -6.11 6.59 -18.14
#